data_AF-A0A357TBI0-F1
#
_entry.id   AF-A0A357TBI0-F1
#
_cell.length_a   1.000
_cell.length_b   1.000
_cell.length_c   1.000
_cell.angle_alpha   90.00
_cell.angle_beta   90.00
_cell.angle_gamma   90.00
#
_symmetry.space_group_name_H-M   'P 1'
#
loop_
_entity.id
_entity.type
_entity.pdbx_description
1 polymer ?
#
loop_
_entity_poly.entity_id
_entity_poly.type
_entity_poly.pdbx_seq_one_letter_code
_entity_poly.pdbx_strand_id
1 'polypeptide(L)' 'MLIPARNYYRNIFLRSVLKSAAFLNYQKKYNEAELLYENALKFDPFDEDLNYMYINILAKQKKQSQSIKHIMENIGFI' A
#
# COMPACT_ATOMS: atom_id res chain seq x y z
N MET A 1 4.53 -15.75 -23.62
CA MET A 1 4.59 -15.93 -22.16
C MET A 1 3.17 -15.78 -21.62
N LEU A 2 2.50 -16.86 -21.20
CA LEU A 2 1.18 -16.78 -20.59
C LEU A 2 1.34 -16.25 -19.16
N ILE A 3 0.95 -15.00 -18.93
CA ILE A 3 0.72 -14.52 -17.57
C ILE A 3 -0.58 -15.20 -17.11
N PRO A 4 -0.59 -15.99 -16.03
CA PRO A 4 -1.81 -16.58 -15.52
C PRO A 4 -2.86 -15.49 -15.32
N ALA A 5 -4.11 -15.71 -15.76
CA ALA A 5 -5.16 -14.68 -15.71
C ALA A 5 -5.30 -14.03 -14.32
N ARG A 6 -5.07 -14.81 -13.25
CA ARG A 6 -5.00 -14.36 -11.87
C ARG A 6 -3.99 -13.21 -11.66
N ASN A 7 -2.79 -13.31 -12.22
CA ASN A 7 -1.73 -12.30 -12.08
C ASN A 7 -2.05 -11.04 -12.89
N TYR A 8 -2.74 -11.19 -14.03
CA TYR A 8 -3.18 -10.05 -14.83
C TYR A 8 -4.19 -9.17 -14.08
N TYR A 9 -5.23 -9.78 -13.49
CA TYR A 9 -6.22 -9.04 -12.70
C TYR A 9 -5.63 -8.47 -11.40
N ARG A 10 -4.71 -9.20 -10.74
CA ARG A 10 -3.95 -8.69 -9.59
C ARG A 10 -3.20 -7.42 -9.95
N ASN A 11 -2.45 -7.42 -11.05
CA ASN A 11 -1.67 -6.26 -11.47
C ASN A 11 -2.54 -5.03 -11.80
N ILE A 12 -3.70 -5.24 -12.42
CA ILE A 12 -4.65 -4.15 -12.69
C ILE A 12 -5.19 -3.59 -11.38
N PHE A 13 -5.59 -4.47 -10.45
CA PHE A 13 -6.10 -4.09 -9.15
C PHE A 13 -5.07 -3.24 -8.37
N LEU A 14 -3.83 -3.72 -8.24
CA LEU A 14 -2.77 -3.04 -7.51
C LEU A 14 -2.47 -1.65 -8.12
N ARG A 15 -2.36 -1.57 -9.46
CA ARG A 15 -2.19 -0.29 -10.16
C ARG A 15 -3.34 0.67 -9.94
N SER A 16 -4.57 0.16 -9.88
CA SER A 16 -5.75 0.97 -9.58
C SER A 16 -5.70 1.51 -8.16
N VAL A 17 -5.35 0.68 -7.18
CA VAL A 17 -5.18 1.10 -5.78
C VAL A 17 -4.13 2.19 -5.66
N LEU A 18 -2.94 1.98 -6.24
CA LEU A 18 -1.84 2.96 -6.20
C LEU A 18 -2.29 4.33 -6.73
N LYS A 19 -2.98 4.36 -7.88
CA LYS A 19 -3.49 5.60 -8.46
C LYS A 19 -4.53 6.27 -7.58
N SER A 20 -5.52 5.53 -7.10
CA SER A 20 -6.60 6.08 -6.26
C SER A 20 -6.06 6.60 -4.94
N ALA A 21 -5.19 5.84 -4.28
CA ALA A 21 -4.62 6.23 -3.01
C ALA A 21 -3.64 7.42 -3.14
N ALA A 22 -2.88 7.51 -4.25
CA ALA A 22 -2.10 8.70 -4.56
C ALA A 22 -2.96 9.95 -4.79
N PHE A 23 -4.11 9.80 -5.45
CA PHE A 23 -5.06 10.90 -5.65
C PHE A 23 -5.68 11.38 -4.33
N LEU A 24 -6.06 10.46 -3.44
CA LEU A 24 -6.54 10.80 -2.09
C LEU A 24 -5.45 11.48 -1.25
N ASN A 25 -4.20 11.02 -1.38
CA ASN A 25 -3.04 11.66 -0.74
C ASN A 25 -2.85 13.11 -1.22
N TYR A 26 -3.01 13.37 -2.51
CA TYR A 26 -2.96 14.73 -3.07
C TYR A 26 -4.05 15.64 -2.47
N GLN A 27 -5.25 15.09 -2.25
CA GLN A 27 -6.35 15.79 -1.57
C GLN A 27 -6.18 15.89 -0.05
N LYS A 28 -5.07 15.41 0.52
CA LYS A 28 -4.83 15.32 1.97
C LYS A 28 -5.84 14.44 2.72
N LYS A 29 -6.54 13.56 2.01
CA LYS A 29 -7.49 12.58 2.57
C LYS A 29 -6.75 11.34 3.02
N TYR A 30 -5.87 11.50 4.00
CA TYR A 30 -4.90 10.47 4.35
C TYR A 30 -5.53 9.20 4.94
N ASN A 31 -6.60 9.32 5.72
CA ASN A 31 -7.31 8.17 6.29
C ASN A 31 -7.95 7.28 5.21
N GLU A 32 -8.54 7.90 4.17
CA GLU A 32 -9.13 7.16 3.05
C GLU A 32 -8.04 6.44 2.23
N ALA A 33 -6.90 7.10 2.04
CA ALA A 33 -5.75 6.50 1.36
C ALA A 33 -5.16 5.32 2.17
N GLU A 34 -5.04 5.47 3.48
CA GLU A 34 -4.56 4.44 4.42
C GLU A 34 -5.40 3.16 4.30
N LEU A 35 -6.73 3.29 4.32
CA LEU A 35 -7.65 2.15 4.19
C LEU A 35 -7.49 1.41 2.84
N LEU A 36 -7.19 2.13 1.75
CA LEU A 36 -6.93 1.50 0.45
C LEU A 36 -5.64 0.67 0.46
N TYR A 37 -4.56 1.20 1.06
CA TYR A 37 -3.30 0.46 1.18
C TYR A 37 -3.44 -0.75 2.09
N GLU A 38 -4.06 -0.62 3.26
CA GLU A 38 -4.30 -1.74 4.18
C GLU A 38 -5.07 -2.88 3.49
N ASN A 39 -6.12 -2.53 2.74
CA ASN A 39 -6.88 -3.54 2.03
C ASN A 39 -6.09 -4.21 0.90
N ALA A 40 -5.24 -3.46 0.19
CA ALA A 40 -4.41 -4.05 -0.88
C ALA A 40 -3.28 -4.93 -0.33
N LEU A 41 -2.66 -4.53 0.79
CA LEU A 41 -1.62 -5.28 1.47
C LEU A 41 -2.13 -6.60 2.07
N LYS A 42 -3.44 -6.75 2.34
CA LYS A 42 -4.03 -8.07 2.69
C LYS A 42 -3.94 -9.08 1.55
N PHE A 43 -3.92 -8.62 0.29
CA PHE A 43 -3.81 -9.50 -0.88
C PHE A 43 -2.37 -9.70 -1.35
N ASP A 44 -1.53 -8.69 -1.14
CA ASP A 44 -0.09 -8.73 -1.41
C ASP A 44 0.70 -8.01 -0.32
N PRO A 45 1.02 -8.69 0.80
CA PRO A 45 1.70 -8.05 1.93
C PRO A 45 3.09 -7.52 1.59
N PHE A 46 3.75 -8.11 0.60
CA PHE A 46 5.15 -7.85 0.26
C PHE A 46 5.30 -7.05 -1.05
N ASP A 47 4.21 -6.48 -1.59
CA ASP A 47 4.29 -5.61 -2.76
C ASP A 47 5.11 -4.36 -2.43
N GLU A 48 6.23 -4.19 -3.12
CA GLU A 48 7.20 -3.14 -2.83
C GLU A 48 6.61 -1.73 -3.03
N ASP A 49 5.85 -1.55 -4.12
CA ASP A 49 5.23 -0.27 -4.46
C ASP A 49 4.18 0.13 -3.42
N LEU A 50 3.31 -0.80 -3.02
CA LEU A 50 2.30 -0.55 -1.98
C LEU A 50 2.95 -0.21 -0.64
N ASN A 51 3.96 -0.97 -0.23
CA ASN A 51 4.63 -0.75 1.04
C ASN A 51 5.36 0.59 1.07
N TYR A 52 6.09 0.91 0.02
CA TYR A 52 6.78 2.19 -0.12
C TYR A 52 5.81 3.37 -0.02
N MET A 53 4.70 3.31 -0.76
CA MET A 53 3.71 4.38 -0.80
C MET A 53 2.93 4.49 0.52
N TYR A 54 2.63 3.37 1.18
CA TYR A 54 1.94 3.35 2.47
C TYR A 54 2.79 3.99 3.58
N ILE A 55 4.07 3.62 3.66
CA ILE A 55 5.05 4.21 4.58
C ILE A 55 5.13 5.73 4.38
N ASN A 56 5.18 6.20 3.13
CA ASN A 56 5.22 7.63 2.83
C ASN A 56 3.97 8.37 3.35
N ILE A 57 2.78 7.76 3.24
CA ILE A 57 1.55 8.35 3.78
C ILE A 57 1.58 8.39 5.31
N LEU A 58 1.99 7.31 5.98
CA LEU A 58 2.10 7.27 7.43
C LEU A 58 3.09 8.33 7.96
N ALA A 59 4.21 8.54 7.25
CA ALA A 59 5.16 9.60 7.54
C ALA A 59 4.53 11.00 7.42
N LYS A 60 3.75 11.26 6.36
CA LYS A 60 3.03 12.53 6.16
C LYS A 60 1.97 12.80 7.25
N GLN A 61 1.36 11.75 7.79
CA GLN A 61 0.40 11.84 8.89
C GLN A 61 1.05 12.03 10.28
N LYS A 62 2.39 12.13 10.36
CA LYS A 62 3.17 12.08 11.62
C LYS A 62 2.93 10.81 12.45
N LYS A 63 2.40 9.75 11.84
CA LYS A 63 2.17 8.43 12.47
C LYS A 63 3.43 7.57 12.39
N GLN A 64 4.55 8.09 12.89
CA GLN A 64 5.87 7.43 12.78
C GLN A 64 5.89 6.06 13.48
N SER A 65 5.20 5.90 14.61
CA SER A 65 5.11 4.62 15.32
C SER A 65 4.44 3.52 14.49
N GLN A 66 3.37 3.85 13.77
CA GLN A 66 2.70 2.90 12.88
C GLN A 66 3.54 2.57 11.64
N SER A 67 4.25 3.56 11.09
CA SER A 67 5.18 3.33 9.99
C SER A 67 6.30 2.37 10.38
N ILE A 68 6.88 2.53 11.58
CA ILE A 68 7.93 1.63 12.08
C ILE A 68 7.39 0.22 12.28
N LYS A 69 6.20 0.08 12.89
CA LYS A 69 5.53 -1.23 13.05
C LYS A 69 5.32 -1.93 11.71
N HIS A 70 4.81 -1.21 10.71
CA HIS A 70 4.56 -1.75 9.38
C HIS A 70 5.85 -2.21 8.67
N ILE A 71 6.94 -1.45 8.83
CA ILE A 71 8.28 -1.84 8.33
C ILE A 71 8.79 -3.09 9.04
N MET A 72 8.64 -3.17 10.36
CA MET A 72 9.08 -4.32 11.15
C MET A 72 8.31 -5.60 10.79
N GLU A 73 7.00 -5.50 10.54
CA GLU A 73 6.17 -6.62 10.07
C GLU A 73 6.57 -7.06 8.66
N ASN A 74 6.85 -6.12 7.75
CA ASN A 74 7.29 -6.46 6.39
C ASN A 74 8.65 -7.15 6.32
N ILE A 75 9.59 -6.72 7.17
CA ILE A 75 10.96 -7.27 7.21
C ILE A 75 11.01 -8.55 8.06
N GLY A 76 9.89 -8.95 8.70
CA GLY A 76 9.76 -10.19 9.46
C GLY A 76 10.47 -10.17 10.81
N PHE A 77 10.62 -9.00 11.43
CA PHE A 77 11.27 -8.85 12.74
C PHE A 77 10.34 -9.12 13.93
N ILE A 78 9.03 -9.28 13.69
CA ILE A 78 7.99 -9.66 14.67
C ILE A 78 6.98 -10.57 13.96
#